data_AF-A0A434P6D8-F1
#
_entry.id   AF-A0A434P6D8-F1
#
_cell.length_a   1.000
_cell.length_b   1.000
_cell.length_c   1.000
_cell.angle_alpha   90.00
_cell.angle_beta   90.00
_cell.angle_gamma   90.00
#
_symmetry.space_group_name_H-M   'P 1'
#
loop_
_entity.id
_entity.type
_entity.pdbx_description
1 polymer ?
#
loop_
_entity_poly.entity_id
_entity_poly.type
_entity_poly.pdbx_seq_one_letter_code
_entity_poly.pdbx_strand_id
1 'polypeptide(L)'
;MRYNQLGNTGMFVSELCLGTMTFGAAGENAQWGLIASLDQKAVDEIVARSLAAGVNFFDTADVYSFGASERLLGQSLRNLGVKRQDVIIATKV
;
A
#
# COMPACT_ATOMS: atom_id res chain seq x y z
N MET A 1 8.12 14.20 -6.85
CA MET A 1 7.64 13.00 -7.57
C MET A 1 7.36 13.35 -9.03
N ARG A 2 7.71 12.48 -9.99
CA ARG A 2 7.18 12.58 -11.37
C ARG A 2 5.92 11.72 -11.48
N TYR A 3 4.93 12.19 -12.23
CA TYR A 3 3.69 11.46 -12.48
C TYR A 3 3.58 11.14 -13.96
N ASN A 4 3.18 9.90 -14.26
CA ASN A 4 3.01 9.40 -15.61
C ASN A 4 1.54 9.06 -15.85
N GLN A 5 1.07 9.24 -17.08
CA GLN A 5 -0.26 8.78 -17.47
C GLN A 5 -0.27 7.25 -17.51
N LEU A 6 -1.26 6.63 -16.87
CA LEU A 6 -1.43 5.19 -16.90
C LEU A 6 -2.05 4.77 -18.24
N GLY A 7 -1.20 4.39 -19.19
CA GLY A 7 -1.63 4.08 -20.56
C GLY A 7 -2.45 5.25 -21.16
N ASN A 8 -3.59 4.93 -21.79
CA ASN A 8 -4.48 5.92 -22.40
C ASN A 8 -5.70 6.27 -21.52
N THR A 9 -5.62 6.05 -20.21
CA THR A 9 -6.79 6.17 -19.30
C THR A 9 -7.09 7.60 -18.85
N GLY A 10 -6.12 8.51 -18.98
CA GLY A 10 -6.23 9.87 -18.41
C GLY A 10 -5.93 9.94 -16.90
N MET A 11 -5.70 8.81 -16.23
CA MET A 11 -5.24 8.78 -14.84
C MET A 11 -3.73 9.01 -14.76
N PHE A 12 -3.29 9.77 -13.76
CA PHE A 12 -1.89 10.02 -13.48
C PHE A 12 -1.45 9.30 -12.20
N VAL A 13 -0.41 8.47 -12.31
CA VAL A 13 0.18 7.73 -11.20
C VAL A 13 1.62 8.18 -10.97
N SER A 14 2.10 8.14 -9.73
CA SER A 14 3.50 8.37 -9.41
C SER A 14 4.37 7.36 -10.15
N GLU A 15 5.54 7.80 -10.64
CA GLU A 15 6.48 6.92 -11.36
C GLU A 15 6.94 5.72 -10.53
N LEU A 16 6.95 5.88 -9.20
CA LEU A 16 7.16 4.80 -8.26
C LEU A 16 5.83 4.41 -7.60
N CYS A 17 5.60 3.10 -7.50
CA CYS A 17 4.48 2.50 -6.77
C CYS A 17 4.97 1.91 -5.44
N LEU A 18 4.20 2.11 -4.36
CA LEU A 18 4.48 1.43 -3.09
C LEU A 18 3.84 0.04 -3.09
N GLY A 19 4.66 -1.01 -3.14
CA GLY A 19 4.22 -2.39 -2.93
C GLY A 19 4.04 -2.71 -1.45
N THR A 20 2.96 -3.43 -1.10
CA THR A 20 2.58 -3.71 0.30
C THR A 20 2.71 -5.18 0.71
N MET A 21 3.47 -5.99 -0.03
CA MET A 21 3.66 -7.43 0.25
C MET A 21 4.21 -7.73 1.66
N THR A 22 4.97 -6.79 2.24
CA THR A 22 5.55 -6.91 3.59
C THR A 22 4.60 -6.47 4.71
N PHE A 23 3.41 -5.96 4.38
CA PHE A 23 2.42 -5.52 5.37
C PHE A 23 1.69 -6.75 5.94
N GLY A 24 1.79 -6.92 7.26
CA GLY A 24 1.29 -8.09 7.97
C GLY A 24 2.22 -8.45 9.12
N ALA A 25 1.66 -8.95 10.22
CA ALA A 25 2.45 -9.31 11.39
C ALA A 25 3.13 -10.68 11.21
N ALA A 26 4.41 -10.76 11.59
CA ALA A 26 5.13 -12.01 11.66
C ALA A 26 4.46 -12.90 12.74
N GLY A 27 4.02 -14.09 12.37
CA GLY A 27 3.47 -15.09 13.30
C GLY A 27 2.00 -15.44 13.11
N GLU A 28 1.21 -14.63 12.40
CA GLU A 28 -0.19 -14.99 12.09
C GLU A 28 -0.28 -16.06 11.00
N ASN A 29 0.73 -16.16 10.12
CA ASN A 29 0.75 -17.08 8.99
C ASN A 29 2.18 -17.54 8.66
N ALA A 30 2.50 -18.81 8.90
CA ALA A 30 3.84 -19.37 8.68
C ALA A 30 4.37 -19.19 7.24
N GLN A 31 3.47 -19.15 6.24
CA GLN A 31 3.83 -18.95 4.83
C GLN A 31 4.38 -17.55 4.54
N TRP A 32 3.89 -16.53 5.27
CA TRP A 32 4.27 -15.13 5.07
C TRP A 32 5.25 -14.62 6.13
N GLY A 33 5.50 -15.38 7.20
CA GLY A 33 6.27 -14.93 8.37
C GLY A 33 7.73 -14.53 8.11
N LEU A 34 8.30 -14.85 6.94
CA LEU A 34 9.63 -14.38 6.53
C LEU A 34 9.61 -13.09 5.71
N ILE A 35 8.44 -12.68 5.22
CA ILE A 35 8.25 -11.57 4.27
C ILE A 35 7.40 -10.46 4.91
N ALA A 36 6.30 -10.82 5.56
CA ALA A 36 5.40 -9.92 6.24
C ALA A 36 5.73 -9.83 7.72
N SER A 37 6.28 -8.70 8.14
CA SER A 37 6.72 -8.44 9.51
C SER A 37 6.39 -7.02 10.00
N LEU A 38 5.55 -6.30 9.26
CA LEU A 38 5.17 -4.93 9.56
C LEU A 38 3.76 -4.87 10.17
N ASP A 39 3.70 -4.37 11.40
CA ASP A 39 2.46 -4.07 12.10
C ASP A 39 1.83 -2.75 11.60
N GLN A 40 0.64 -2.41 12.13
CA GLN A 40 -0.07 -1.19 11.74
C GLN A 40 0.76 0.09 11.95
N LYS A 41 1.55 0.17 13.03
CA LYS A 41 2.34 1.36 13.33
C LYS A 41 3.44 1.56 12.28
N ALA A 42 4.18 0.49 11.96
CA ALA A 42 5.20 0.53 10.93
C ALA A 42 4.60 0.82 9.55
N VAL A 43 3.43 0.24 9.24
CA VAL A 43 2.68 0.54 8.01
C VAL A 43 2.32 2.03 7.94
N ASP A 44 1.80 2.62 9.02
CA ASP A 44 1.46 4.04 9.07
C ASP A 44 2.66 4.95 8.81
N GLU A 45 3.81 4.63 9.40
CA GLU A 45 5.05 5.38 9.19
C GLU A 45 5.54 5.30 7.72
N ILE A 46 5.45 4.11 7.11
CA ILE A 46 5.86 3.90 5.71
C ILE A 46 4.91 4.63 4.76
N VAL A 47 3.59 4.45 4.93
CA VAL A 47 2.59 5.09 4.07
C VAL A 47 2.68 6.61 4.20
N ALA A 48 2.83 7.16 5.40
CA ALA A 48 3.04 8.59 5.61
C ALA A 48 4.28 9.12 4.89
N ARG A 49 5.41 8.42 4.97
CA ARG A 49 6.64 8.80 4.26
C ARG A 49 6.49 8.73 2.74
N SER A 50 5.83 7.69 2.23
CA SER A 50 5.57 7.55 0.79
C SER A 50 4.69 8.68 0.27
N LEU A 51 3.60 9.01 0.98
CA LEU A 51 2.72 10.12 0.65
C LEU A 51 3.47 11.46 0.69
N ALA A 52 4.28 11.71 1.73
CA ALA A 52 5.09 12.91 1.85
C ALA A 52 6.13 13.05 0.71
N ALA A 53 6.62 11.93 0.16
CA ALA A 53 7.49 11.91 -1.02
C ALA A 53 6.72 12.10 -2.36
N GLY A 54 5.39 12.14 -2.31
CA GLY A 54 4.49 12.33 -3.45
C GLY A 54 4.00 11.03 -4.10
N VAL A 55 4.20 9.86 -3.50
CA VAL A 55 3.60 8.61 -4.01
C VAL A 55 2.08 8.71 -3.90
N ASN A 56 1.38 8.49 -5.00
CA ASN A 56 -0.09 8.33 -5.00
C ASN A 56 -0.52 6.93 -5.44
N PHE A 57 0.41 6.08 -5.88
CA PHE A 57 0.13 4.76 -6.43
C PHE A 57 0.59 3.64 -5.48
N PHE A 58 -0.34 2.76 -5.11
CA PHE A 58 -0.16 1.67 -4.16
C PHE A 58 -0.56 0.34 -4.78
N ASP A 59 0.22 -0.70 -4.50
CA ASP A 59 0.01 -2.06 -5.00
C ASP A 59 -0.17 -3.04 -3.83
N THR A 60 -1.27 -3.78 -3.85
CA THR A 60 -1.60 -4.84 -2.88
C THR A 60 -2.13 -6.09 -3.61
N ALA A 61 -2.53 -7.12 -2.87
CA ALA A 61 -3.22 -8.31 -3.36
C ALA A 61 -4.01 -8.98 -2.23
N ASP A 62 -5.05 -9.73 -2.60
CA ASP A 62 -5.85 -10.54 -1.68
C ASP A 62 -5.02 -11.63 -0.96
N VAL A 63 -4.03 -12.21 -1.65
CA VAL A 63 -3.14 -13.25 -1.09
C VAL A 63 -2.08 -12.71 -0.14
N TYR A 64 -1.76 -11.41 -0.18
CA TYR A 64 -0.74 -10.81 0.69
C TYR A 64 -1.17 -10.87 2.15
N SER A 65 -0.52 -11.78 2.89
CA SER A 65 -0.88 -12.12 4.28
C SER A 65 -2.38 -12.46 4.43
N PHE A 66 -2.96 -13.18 3.47
CA PHE A 66 -4.39 -13.56 3.47
C PHE A 66 -5.32 -12.34 3.72
N GLY A 67 -5.11 -11.28 2.94
CA GLY A 67 -5.85 -10.02 2.98
C GLY A 67 -5.48 -9.09 4.13
N ALA A 68 -4.53 -9.46 5.01
CA ALA A 68 -4.11 -8.57 6.09
C ALA A 68 -3.41 -7.31 5.53
N SER A 69 -2.64 -7.44 4.45
CA SER A 69 -1.99 -6.29 3.80
C SER A 69 -3.00 -5.23 3.35
N GLU A 70 -4.12 -5.64 2.72
CA GLU A 70 -5.18 -4.74 2.30
C GLU A 70 -5.86 -4.04 3.49
N ARG A 71 -6.11 -4.77 4.58
CA ARG A 71 -6.68 -4.22 5.81
C ARG A 71 -5.77 -3.17 6.44
N LEU A 72 -4.47 -3.46 6.54
CA LEU A 72 -3.47 -2.56 7.11
C LEU A 72 -3.30 -1.29 6.26
N LEU A 73 -3.19 -1.42 4.92
CA LEU A 73 -3.12 -0.27 4.01
C LEU A 73 -4.38 0.59 4.12
N GLY A 74 -5.57 -0.03 4.07
CA GLY A 74 -6.83 0.68 4.17
C GLY A 74 -6.99 1.42 5.50
N GLN A 75 -6.56 0.80 6.60
CA GLN A 75 -6.57 1.45 7.92
C GLN A 75 -5.56 2.59 7.99
N SER A 76 -4.39 2.43 7.39
CA SER A 76 -3.36 3.46 7.37
C SER A 76 -3.80 4.74 6.66
N LEU A 77 -4.43 4.60 5.48
CA LEU A 77 -4.99 5.73 4.76
C LEU A 77 -6.06 6.48 5.58
N ARG A 78 -6.86 5.77 6.38
CA ARG A 78 -7.82 6.37 7.31
C ARG A 78 -7.14 7.09 8.47
N ASN A 79 -6.15 6.45 9.11
CA ASN A 79 -5.39 7.02 10.22
C ASN A 79 -4.70 8.33 9.82
N LEU A 80 -4.18 8.38 8.59
CA LEU A 80 -3.49 9.54 8.04
C LEU A 80 -4.44 10.60 7.42
N GLY A 81 -5.76 10.38 7.47
CA GLY A 81 -6.74 11.32 6.93
C GLY A 81 -6.66 11.52 5.41
N VAL A 82 -6.14 10.54 4.68
CA VAL A 82 -5.96 10.62 3.23
C VAL A 82 -7.31 10.49 2.54
N LYS A 83 -7.64 11.44 1.66
CA LYS A 83 -8.88 11.37 0.90
C LYS A 83 -8.76 10.28 -0.15
N ARG A 84 -9.80 9.47 -0.33
CA ARG A 84 -9.77 8.31 -1.23
C ARG A 84 -9.41 8.70 -2.67
N GLN A 85 -9.86 9.86 -3.15
CA GLN A 85 -9.57 10.33 -4.52
C GLN A 85 -8.11 10.75 -4.74
N ASP A 86 -7.33 10.95 -3.69
CA ASP A 86 -5.94 11.40 -3.78
C ASP A 86 -4.97 10.22 -4.01
N VAL A 87 -5.46 8.98 -3.97
CA VAL A 87 -4.65 7.76 -4.14
C VAL A 87 -5.24 6.80 -5.17
N ILE A 88 -4.35 6.08 -5.85
CA ILE A 88 -4.64 5.00 -6.79
C ILE A 88 -4.19 3.70 -6.13
N ILE A 89 -5.09 2.73 -6.01
CA ILE A 89 -4.83 1.44 -5.38
C ILE A 89 -5.09 0.36 -6.43
N ALA A 90 -4.06 -0.41 -6.75
CA ALA A 90 -4.15 -1.62 -7.57
C ALA A 90 -4.14 -2.86 -6.68
N THR A 91 -4.98 -3.84 -7.00
CA THR A 91 -5.03 -5.16 -6.34
C THR A 91 -5.09 -6.30 -7.37
N LYS A 92 -5.05 -7.55 -6.91
CA LYS A 92 -4.95 -8.78 -7.72
C LYS A 92 -5.86 -9.87 -7.17
N VAL A 93 -6.16 -10.88 -8.00
CA VAL A 93 -6.90 -12.13 -7.72
C VAL A 93 -6.16 -13.34 -8.29
#